data_AF-A0AAJ7L9K1-F1
#
_entry.id   AF-A0AAJ7L9K1-F1
#
_cell.length_a   1.000
_cell.length_b   1.000
_cell.length_c   1.000
_cell.angle_alpha   90.00
_cell.angle_beta   90.00
_cell.angle_gamma   90.00
#
_symmetry.space_group_name_H-M   'P 1'
#
loop_
_entity.id
_entity.type
_entity.pdbx_description
1 polymer ?
#
loop_
_entity_poly.entity_id
_entity_poly.type
_entity_poly.pdbx_seq_one_letter_code
_entity_poly.pdbx_strand_id
1 'polypeptide(L)'
;MKILTVSLLVCALMALTRAAVVPEAEPGNRTEPSVQEGESHSMETYTVCPSGWTGFSGRCFLYVPTPLSWANAERNCQNRGGNLASVHSFNEHHVIQSMIWRLTHTYPLTWLGGYDATQEGTWFWSDGTPFRFNFWSPGNPNNYRGGQHCLQMNYGDHKKFDDDFCSYSRPFICARKR
;
A
#
# COMPACT_ATOMS: atom_id res chain seq x y z
N MET A 1 -50.33 43.48 5.85
CA MET A 1 -50.61 42.60 7.01
C MET A 1 -49.26 42.12 7.53
N LYS A 2 -48.74 42.71 8.61
CA LYS A 2 -48.92 42.26 10.01
C LYS A 2 -48.25 40.89 10.24
N ILE A 3 -47.38 40.62 11.22
CA ILE A 3 -46.86 41.34 12.40
C ILE A 3 -45.57 40.60 12.84
N LEU A 4 -44.64 41.37 13.40
CA LEU A 4 -43.49 41.03 14.24
C LEU A 4 -43.74 40.01 15.37
N THR A 5 -42.76 39.14 15.65
CA THR A 5 -42.49 38.54 16.97
C THR A 5 -40.96 38.39 17.06
N VAL A 6 -40.17 39.28 17.66
CA VAL A 6 -39.96 39.61 19.10
C VAL A 6 -39.92 38.38 20.00
N SER A 7 -38.72 38.04 20.48
CA SER A 7 -38.37 37.58 21.85
C SER A 7 -36.93 37.07 21.86
N LEU A 8 -36.06 37.31 22.82
CA LEU A 8 -35.88 38.34 23.85
C LEU A 8 -34.47 38.03 24.38
N LEU A 9 -33.55 39.00 24.33
CA LEU A 9 -32.27 38.92 25.05
C LEU A 9 -32.57 38.84 26.55
N VAL A 10 -31.93 37.90 27.26
CA VAL A 10 -31.71 38.03 28.70
C VAL A 10 -30.22 37.80 28.99
N CYS A 11 -29.62 38.85 29.52
CA CYS A 11 -28.28 38.93 30.10
C CYS A 11 -28.07 37.94 31.25
N ALA A 12 -26.85 37.45 31.41
CA ALA A 12 -26.06 37.70 32.63
C ALA A 12 -24.61 37.27 32.42
N LEU A 13 -23.75 38.28 32.31
CA LEU A 13 -22.31 38.17 32.47
C LEU A 13 -21.97 38.26 33.97
N MET A 14 -20.86 37.62 34.34
CA MET A 14 -19.97 37.92 35.48
C MET A 14 -20.35 37.31 36.83
N ALA A 15 -19.69 36.19 37.14
CA ALA A 15 -19.28 35.88 38.50
C ALA A 15 -17.75 36.04 38.58
N LEU A 16 -17.31 37.05 39.32
CA LEU A 16 -15.93 37.37 39.65
C LEU A 16 -15.46 36.53 40.84
N THR A 17 -14.15 36.21 40.80
CA THR A 17 -13.23 36.05 41.93
C THR A 17 -13.47 34.94 42.95
N ARG A 18 -12.49 34.04 43.06
CA ARG A 18 -11.68 33.92 44.28
C ARG A 18 -10.29 33.39 43.94
N ALA A 19 -9.29 34.16 44.33
CA ALA A 19 -7.89 33.77 44.33
C ALA A 19 -7.59 32.85 45.53
N ALA A 20 -6.56 32.03 45.32
CA ALA A 20 -5.64 31.47 46.30
C ALA A 20 -6.19 30.61 47.45
N VAL A 21 -5.97 29.31 47.35
CA VAL A 21 -5.35 28.54 48.45
C VAL A 21 -4.34 27.56 47.83
N VAL A 22 -3.08 27.78 48.15
CA VAL A 22 -1.96 26.83 47.98
C VAL A 22 -1.93 25.97 49.24
N PRO A 23 -1.92 24.63 49.14
CA PRO A 23 -1.49 23.78 50.25
C PRO A 23 -0.02 23.37 50.05
N GLU A 24 0.70 23.48 51.16
CA GLU A 24 2.12 23.23 51.36
C GLU A 24 2.56 21.80 51.02
N ALA A 25 3.83 21.68 50.65
CA ALA A 25 4.55 20.43 50.49
C ALA A 25 4.89 19.85 51.87
N GLU A 26 4.47 18.61 52.12
CA GLU A 26 4.90 17.80 53.27
C GLU A 26 5.96 16.76 52.85
N PRO A 27 6.89 16.40 53.75
CA PRO A 27 8.12 15.70 53.45
C PRO A 27 7.95 14.18 53.32
N GLY A 28 8.95 13.58 52.66
CA GLY A 28 8.90 12.27 52.07
C GLY A 28 8.51 11.10 52.98
N ASN A 29 7.81 10.15 52.37
CA ASN A 29 7.76 8.79 52.84
C ASN A 29 8.49 7.88 51.83
N ARG A 30 9.40 7.08 52.36
CA ARG A 30 10.33 6.22 51.65
C ARG A 30 9.64 4.87 51.45
N THR A 31 9.11 4.61 50.26
CA THR A 31 8.64 3.27 49.87
C THR A 31 9.67 2.61 48.95
N GLU A 32 10.05 1.40 49.34
CA GLU A 32 10.95 0.47 48.67
C GLU A 32 10.58 0.20 47.20
N PRO A 33 11.55 -0.22 46.37
CA PRO A 33 11.32 -0.48 44.95
C PRO A 33 10.42 -1.70 44.77
N SER A 34 9.16 -1.46 44.40
CA SER A 34 8.34 -2.48 43.76
C SER A 34 8.94 -2.79 42.39
N VAL A 35 9.53 -3.98 42.25
CA VAL A 35 9.83 -4.60 40.98
C VAL A 35 8.50 -4.71 40.23
N GLN A 36 8.27 -3.82 39.26
CA GLN A 36 7.15 -3.97 38.35
C GLN A 36 7.54 -5.05 37.34
N GLU A 37 6.98 -6.23 37.59
CA GLU A 37 6.88 -7.31 36.62
C GLU A 37 6.15 -6.80 35.38
N GLY A 38 6.88 -6.80 34.26
CA GLY A 38 6.36 -6.93 32.90
C GLY A 38 5.02 -6.28 32.60
N GLU A 39 5.01 -4.98 32.35
CA GLU A 39 4.13 -4.46 31.32
C GLU A 39 4.54 -5.12 30.00
N SER A 40 3.72 -6.08 29.57
CA SER A 40 3.63 -6.48 28.17
C SER A 40 3.21 -5.22 27.41
N HIS A 41 4.22 -4.41 27.05
CA HIS A 41 4.08 -3.44 26.01
C HIS A 41 3.78 -4.27 24.77
N SER A 42 2.50 -4.30 24.42
CA SER A 42 2.03 -4.70 23.10
C SER A 42 2.91 -3.97 22.11
N MET A 43 3.88 -4.70 21.56
CA MET A 43 4.68 -4.22 20.48
C MET A 43 3.70 -4.13 19.32
N GLU A 44 3.05 -2.96 19.18
CA GLU A 44 2.59 -2.46 17.90
C GLU A 44 3.83 -2.50 17.02
N THR A 45 4.05 -3.64 16.37
CA THR A 45 5.13 -3.82 15.42
C THR A 45 4.85 -2.78 14.36
N TYR A 46 5.54 -1.65 14.41
CA TYR A 46 5.69 -0.81 13.23
C TYR A 46 6.22 -1.76 12.16
N THR A 47 5.33 -2.23 11.29
CA THR A 47 5.62 -3.34 10.38
C THR A 47 6.60 -2.78 9.36
N VAL A 48 7.88 -2.89 9.63
CA VAL A 48 8.92 -2.53 8.67
C VAL A 48 8.94 -3.65 7.64
N CYS A 49 9.10 -3.29 6.36
CA CYS A 49 9.20 -4.30 5.32
C CYS A 49 10.42 -5.20 5.57
N PRO A 50 10.35 -6.50 5.26
CA PRO A 50 11.50 -7.38 5.42
C PRO A 50 12.72 -6.86 4.63
N SER A 51 13.92 -7.26 5.05
CA SER A 51 15.15 -6.87 4.34
C SER A 51 15.06 -7.21 2.85
N GLY A 52 15.46 -6.25 2.01
CA GLY A 52 15.38 -6.34 0.55
C GLY A 52 14.03 -5.91 -0.06
N TRP A 53 12.98 -5.69 0.74
CA TRP A 53 11.69 -5.20 0.26
C TRP A 53 11.61 -3.67 0.35
N THR A 54 11.04 -3.05 -0.68
CA THR A 54 10.76 -1.61 -0.73
C THR A 54 9.36 -1.36 -0.18
N GLY A 55 9.24 -0.54 0.87
CA GLY A 55 7.96 -0.21 1.48
C GLY A 55 7.30 1.02 0.86
N PHE A 56 5.99 0.94 0.61
CA PHE A 56 5.17 2.08 0.20
C PHE A 56 3.70 1.87 0.61
N SER A 57 3.10 2.88 1.23
CA SER A 57 1.66 2.92 1.58
C SER A 57 1.10 1.64 2.25
N GLY A 58 1.80 1.10 3.25
CA GLY A 58 1.34 -0.11 3.96
C GLY A 58 1.58 -1.43 3.21
N ARG A 59 2.36 -1.41 2.13
CA ARG A 59 2.73 -2.58 1.33
C ARG A 59 4.24 -2.67 1.18
N CYS A 60 4.71 -3.86 0.89
CA CYS A 60 6.11 -4.16 0.62
C CYS A 60 6.23 -4.78 -0.77
N PHE A 61 7.17 -4.29 -1.56
CA PHE A 61 7.44 -4.72 -2.94
C PHE A 61 8.85 -5.29 -3.07
N LEU A 62 9.01 -6.34 -3.87
CA LEU A 62 10.30 -6.98 -4.13
C LEU A 62 10.47 -7.24 -5.62
N TYR A 63 11.55 -6.75 -6.21
CA TYR A 63 11.97 -7.13 -7.55
C TYR A 63 12.74 -8.45 -7.52
N VAL A 64 12.31 -9.41 -8.33
CA VAL A 64 13.00 -10.68 -8.52
C VAL A 64 13.55 -10.73 -9.95
N PRO A 65 14.89 -10.68 -10.13
CA PRO A 65 15.49 -10.58 -11.46
C PRO A 65 15.48 -11.89 -12.25
N THR A 66 15.30 -13.03 -11.59
CA THR A 66 15.29 -14.36 -12.23
C THR A 66 14.04 -14.53 -13.10
N PRO A 67 14.15 -14.65 -14.43
CA PRO A 67 12.98 -14.70 -15.28
C PRO A 67 12.18 -16.00 -15.13
N LEU A 68 10.86 -15.88 -14.99
CA LEU A 68 9.93 -17.02 -14.88
C LEU A 68 8.66 -16.76 -15.70
N SER A 69 7.97 -17.84 -16.09
CA SER A 69 6.59 -17.72 -16.60
C SER A 69 5.69 -17.12 -15.53
N TRP A 70 4.59 -16.48 -15.95
CA TRP A 70 3.71 -15.75 -15.03
C TRP A 70 3.23 -16.62 -13.86
N ALA A 71 2.80 -17.86 -14.14
CA ALA A 71 2.33 -18.79 -13.11
C ALA A 71 3.45 -19.23 -12.14
N ASN A 72 4.68 -19.39 -12.63
CA ASN A 72 5.83 -19.73 -11.78
C ASN A 72 6.29 -18.53 -10.95
N ALA A 73 6.18 -17.32 -11.49
CA ALA A 73 6.45 -16.07 -10.79
C ALA A 73 5.44 -15.84 -9.66
N GLU A 74 4.15 -16.06 -9.90
CA GLU A 74 3.08 -16.04 -8.88
C GLU A 74 3.39 -17.01 -7.75
N ARG A 75 3.69 -18.28 -8.07
CA ARG A 75 4.10 -19.27 -7.06
C ARG A 75 5.33 -18.83 -6.27
N ASN A 76 6.31 -18.19 -6.92
CA ASN A 76 7.49 -17.66 -6.24
C ASN A 76 7.10 -16.59 -5.20
N CYS A 77 6.18 -15.69 -5.55
CA CYS A 77 5.71 -14.66 -4.63
C CYS A 77 4.86 -15.24 -3.49
N GLN A 78 4.03 -16.25 -3.76
CA GLN A 78 3.27 -17.00 -2.74
C GLN A 78 4.20 -17.64 -1.71
N ASN A 79 5.28 -18.27 -2.15
CA ASN A 79 6.32 -18.83 -1.26
C ASN A 79 7.04 -17.76 -0.41
N ARG A 80 6.91 -16.47 -0.75
CA ARG A 80 7.45 -15.33 -0.01
C ARG A 80 6.40 -14.62 0.85
N GLY A 81 5.20 -15.19 0.97
CA GLY A 81 4.09 -14.64 1.76
C GLY A 81 3.39 -13.47 1.08
N GLY A 82 3.39 -13.43 -0.25
CA GLY A 82 2.72 -12.40 -1.05
C GLY A 82 2.13 -12.98 -2.33
N ASN A 83 1.87 -12.13 -3.31
CA ASN A 83 1.49 -12.52 -4.66
C ASN A 83 2.32 -11.71 -5.66
N LEU A 84 2.19 -11.97 -6.96
CA LEU A 84 2.63 -10.99 -7.95
C LEU A 84 1.94 -9.64 -7.65
N ALA A 85 2.69 -8.56 -7.83
CA ALA A 85 2.23 -7.25 -7.38
C ALA A 85 1.03 -6.77 -8.18
N SER A 86 -0.02 -6.41 -7.46
CA SER A 86 -1.08 -5.53 -7.95
C SER A 86 -0.67 -4.06 -7.80
N VAL A 87 -1.15 -3.22 -8.72
CA VAL A 87 -0.85 -1.78 -8.74
C VAL A 87 -2.16 -1.00 -8.66
N HIS A 88 -2.24 -0.07 -7.71
CA HIS A 88 -3.45 0.67 -7.37
C HIS A 88 -3.34 2.18 -7.55
N SER A 89 -2.16 2.67 -7.88
CA SER A 89 -1.93 4.09 -8.11
C SER A 89 -0.70 4.34 -8.97
N PHE A 90 -0.64 5.55 -9.54
CA PHE A 90 0.56 6.05 -10.22
C PHE A 90 1.80 6.02 -9.30
N ASN A 91 1.62 6.33 -8.01
CA ASN A 91 2.73 6.34 -7.06
C ASN A 91 3.28 4.93 -6.80
N GLU A 92 2.42 3.91 -6.69
CA GLU A 92 2.88 2.52 -6.59
C GLU A 92 3.65 2.10 -7.86
N HIS A 93 3.12 2.41 -9.04
CA HIS A 93 3.81 2.14 -10.31
C HIS A 93 5.20 2.79 -10.33
N HIS A 94 5.29 4.06 -9.94
CA HIS A 94 6.54 4.81 -9.91
C HIS A 94 7.55 4.27 -8.88
N VAL A 95 7.09 3.86 -7.69
CA VAL A 95 7.97 3.23 -6.68
C VAL A 95 8.53 1.92 -7.20
N ILE A 96 7.69 1.09 -7.83
CA ILE A 96 8.12 -0.16 -8.45
C ILE A 96 9.16 0.12 -9.55
N GLN A 97 8.89 1.07 -10.45
CA GLN A 97 9.86 1.47 -11.49
C GLN A 97 11.18 1.98 -10.91
N SER A 98 11.13 2.82 -9.88
CA SER A 98 12.32 3.37 -9.24
C SER A 98 13.16 2.28 -8.56
N MET A 99 12.50 1.30 -7.93
CA MET A 99 13.15 0.12 -7.39
C MET A 99 13.86 -0.68 -8.47
N ILE A 100 13.17 -0.96 -9.59
CA ILE A 100 13.74 -1.68 -10.74
C ILE A 100 14.95 -0.93 -11.31
N TRP A 101 14.82 0.38 -11.55
CA TRP A 101 15.89 1.21 -12.09
C TRP A 101 17.12 1.21 -11.18
N ARG A 102 16.94 1.40 -9.87
CA ARG A 102 18.05 1.39 -8.89
C ARG A 102 18.82 0.06 -8.90
N LEU A 103 18.13 -1.05 -9.17
CA LEU A 103 18.73 -2.39 -9.15
C LEU A 103 19.35 -2.79 -10.50
N THR A 104 18.84 -2.26 -11.61
CA THR A 104 19.15 -2.76 -12.96
C THR A 104 19.72 -1.71 -13.91
N HIS A 105 19.61 -0.43 -13.58
CA HIS A 105 19.91 0.72 -14.45
C HIS A 105 19.18 0.67 -15.82
N THR A 106 18.04 -0.02 -15.86
CA THR A 106 17.17 -0.13 -17.04
C THR A 106 15.73 -0.40 -16.60
N TYR A 107 14.82 -0.58 -17.57
CA TYR A 107 13.40 -0.88 -17.35
C TYR A 107 13.02 -2.16 -18.09
N PRO A 108 13.44 -3.35 -17.61
CA PRO A 108 13.06 -4.60 -18.23
C PRO A 108 11.53 -4.76 -18.19
N LEU A 109 11.00 -5.37 -19.24
CA LEU A 109 9.63 -5.89 -19.25
C LEU A 109 9.46 -6.86 -18.07
N THR A 110 8.52 -6.57 -17.18
CA THR A 110 8.44 -7.19 -15.85
C THR A 110 7.01 -7.61 -15.54
N TRP A 111 6.81 -8.85 -15.06
CA TRP A 111 5.48 -9.33 -14.68
C TRP A 111 4.92 -8.61 -13.45
N LEU A 112 3.61 -8.36 -13.52
CA LEU A 112 2.75 -7.98 -12.41
C LEU A 112 1.62 -9.01 -12.27
N GLY A 113 0.80 -8.91 -11.23
CA GLY A 113 -0.22 -9.91 -10.91
C GLY A 113 -1.50 -9.85 -11.75
N GLY A 114 -1.50 -9.07 -12.83
CA GLY A 114 -2.70 -8.83 -13.64
C GLY A 114 -2.92 -9.99 -14.61
N TYR A 115 -4.14 -10.46 -14.75
CA TYR A 115 -4.52 -11.48 -15.73
C TYR A 115 -5.99 -11.35 -16.13
N ASP A 116 -6.35 -11.87 -17.31
CA ASP A 116 -7.73 -11.98 -17.79
C ASP A 116 -8.07 -13.35 -18.41
N ALA A 117 -7.21 -14.35 -18.22
CA ALA A 117 -7.40 -15.72 -18.76
C ALA A 117 -8.73 -16.38 -18.38
N THR A 118 -9.39 -15.93 -17.30
CA THR A 118 -10.72 -16.41 -16.89
C THR A 118 -11.82 -15.89 -17.83
N GLN A 119 -11.70 -14.64 -18.27
CA GLN A 119 -12.63 -13.97 -19.16
C GLN A 119 -11.91 -12.81 -19.86
N GLU A 120 -11.66 -12.98 -21.15
CA GLU A 120 -11.03 -11.98 -22.01
C GLU A 120 -11.64 -10.58 -21.83
N GLY A 121 -10.78 -9.58 -21.64
CA GLY A 121 -11.19 -8.19 -21.44
C GLY A 121 -11.62 -7.84 -20.02
N THR A 122 -11.80 -8.84 -19.14
CA THR A 122 -12.05 -8.63 -17.71
C THR A 122 -10.79 -8.94 -16.90
N TRP A 123 -10.07 -7.89 -16.49
CA TRP A 123 -8.81 -8.02 -15.77
C TRP A 123 -9.00 -8.18 -14.26
N PHE A 124 -8.18 -9.04 -13.68
CA PHE A 124 -8.12 -9.35 -12.25
C PHE A 124 -6.68 -9.23 -11.73
N TRP A 125 -6.52 -8.94 -10.45
CA TRP A 125 -5.25 -9.12 -9.75
C TRP A 125 -5.22 -10.47 -9.05
N SER A 126 -4.09 -11.18 -9.11
CA SER A 126 -3.90 -12.49 -8.47
C SER A 126 -4.04 -12.46 -6.94
N ASP A 127 -3.80 -11.31 -6.32
CA ASP A 127 -3.99 -11.09 -4.88
C ASP A 127 -5.47 -10.85 -4.48
N GLY A 128 -6.40 -10.90 -5.43
CA GLY A 128 -7.83 -10.72 -5.21
C GLY A 128 -8.27 -9.27 -5.02
N THR A 129 -7.37 -8.29 -5.13
CA THR A 129 -7.74 -6.87 -5.04
C THR A 129 -8.46 -6.40 -6.32
N PRO A 130 -9.31 -5.35 -6.23
CA PRO A 130 -10.02 -4.85 -7.41
C PRO A 130 -9.09 -4.25 -8.48
N PHE A 131 -9.31 -4.61 -9.75
CA PHE A 131 -8.62 -4.01 -10.89
C PHE A 131 -9.26 -2.66 -11.26
N ARG A 132 -8.87 -1.59 -10.55
CA ARG A 132 -9.41 -0.22 -10.77
C ARG A 132 -8.45 0.75 -11.42
N PHE A 133 -7.14 0.53 -11.25
CA PHE A 133 -6.12 1.39 -11.81
C PHE A 133 -5.80 0.95 -13.24
N ASN A 134 -6.30 1.73 -14.20
CA ASN A 134 -6.05 1.50 -15.62
C ASN A 134 -4.84 2.32 -16.07
N PHE A 135 -3.74 1.64 -16.40
CA PHE A 135 -2.49 2.27 -16.84
C PHE A 135 -1.88 1.58 -18.06
N TRP A 136 -2.75 1.11 -18.96
CA TRP A 136 -2.34 0.51 -20.23
C TRP A 136 -1.57 1.47 -21.12
N SER A 137 -0.61 0.92 -21.86
CA SER A 137 0.01 1.62 -22.98
C SER A 137 -1.02 1.86 -24.09
N PRO A 138 -0.86 2.91 -24.91
CA PRO A 138 -1.76 3.13 -26.04
C PRO A 138 -1.88 1.88 -26.93
N GLY A 139 -3.10 1.44 -27.19
CA GLY A 139 -3.39 0.24 -27.99
C GLY A 139 -3.51 -1.07 -27.19
N ASN A 140 -3.25 -1.05 -25.89
CA ASN A 140 -3.32 -2.24 -25.02
C ASN A 140 -4.50 -2.19 -24.03
N PRO A 141 -4.97 -3.34 -23.52
CA PRO A 141 -4.57 -4.69 -23.93
C PRO A 141 -5.04 -5.00 -25.36
N ASN A 142 -4.22 -5.68 -26.15
CA ASN A 142 -4.50 -5.92 -27.57
C ASN A 142 -4.84 -7.39 -27.90
N ASN A 143 -4.58 -8.29 -26.94
CA ASN A 143 -4.79 -9.71 -27.03
C ASN A 143 -4.26 -10.33 -28.33
N TYR A 144 -2.97 -10.14 -28.61
CA TYR A 144 -2.35 -10.55 -29.86
C TYR A 144 -2.62 -12.03 -30.15
N ARG A 145 -3.32 -12.29 -31.26
CA ARG A 145 -3.76 -13.61 -31.72
C ARG A 145 -4.64 -14.38 -30.70
N GLY A 146 -5.25 -13.68 -29.74
CA GLY A 146 -6.15 -14.29 -28.77
C GLY A 146 -5.45 -15.09 -27.67
N GLY A 147 -4.18 -14.79 -27.37
CA GLY A 147 -3.40 -15.58 -26.39
C GLY A 147 -2.61 -14.77 -25.36
N GLN A 148 -2.79 -13.44 -25.30
CA GLN A 148 -2.10 -12.59 -24.34
C GLN A 148 -3.02 -12.32 -23.14
N HIS A 149 -2.70 -12.95 -22.01
CA HIS A 149 -3.59 -12.94 -20.83
C HIS A 149 -2.90 -12.57 -19.53
N CYS A 150 -1.64 -12.10 -19.60
CA CYS A 150 -0.83 -11.80 -18.42
C CYS A 150 -0.21 -10.40 -18.51
N LEU A 151 -0.37 -9.61 -17.45
CA LEU A 151 0.03 -8.21 -17.42
C LEU A 151 1.54 -8.08 -17.14
N GLN A 152 2.22 -7.34 -18.00
CA GLN A 152 3.56 -6.81 -17.76
C GLN A 152 3.55 -5.29 -17.66
N MET A 153 4.57 -4.75 -17.00
CA MET A 153 4.88 -3.32 -16.98
C MET A 153 6.15 -3.01 -17.76
N ASN A 154 6.47 -1.71 -17.85
CA ASN A 154 7.64 -1.16 -18.56
C ASN A 154 7.58 -1.35 -20.08
N TYR A 155 6.37 -1.49 -20.64
CA TYR A 155 6.20 -1.64 -22.08
C TYR A 155 6.32 -0.31 -22.83
N GLY A 156 6.98 -0.36 -23.99
CA GLY A 156 7.15 0.76 -24.91
C GLY A 156 7.85 1.99 -24.30
N ASP A 157 7.76 3.13 -24.98
CA ASP A 157 8.39 4.38 -24.51
C ASP A 157 7.73 4.93 -23.25
N HIS A 158 6.41 4.71 -23.09
CA HIS A 158 5.64 5.16 -21.93
C HIS A 158 5.87 4.33 -20.67
N LYS A 159 6.50 3.16 -20.77
CA LYS A 159 6.77 2.24 -19.65
C LYS A 159 5.51 1.87 -18.85
N LYS A 160 4.39 1.70 -19.57
CA LYS A 160 3.06 1.42 -19.05
C LYS A 160 2.76 -0.08 -19.11
N PHE A 161 1.50 -0.47 -18.86
CA PHE A 161 1.08 -1.86 -18.93
C PHE A 161 0.93 -2.36 -20.37
N ASP A 162 1.10 -3.66 -20.53
CA ASP A 162 0.88 -4.45 -21.75
C ASP A 162 0.47 -5.86 -21.35
N ASP A 163 -0.39 -6.48 -22.14
CA ASP A 163 -0.77 -7.88 -22.01
C ASP A 163 0.16 -8.73 -22.86
N ASP A 164 0.56 -9.89 -22.35
CA ASP A 164 1.44 -10.77 -23.11
C ASP A 164 1.20 -12.26 -22.82
N PHE A 165 1.82 -13.12 -23.63
CA PHE A 165 1.75 -14.56 -23.48
C PHE A 165 2.32 -14.98 -22.13
N CYS A 166 1.48 -15.56 -21.28
CA CYS A 166 1.82 -15.98 -19.91
C CYS A 166 2.99 -16.97 -19.83
N SER A 167 3.31 -17.66 -20.94
CA SER A 167 4.40 -18.63 -21.04
C SER A 167 5.78 -17.98 -21.15
N TYR A 168 5.87 -16.69 -21.47
CA TYR A 168 7.15 -15.99 -21.54
C TYR A 168 7.80 -15.83 -20.16
N SER A 169 9.12 -15.94 -20.14
CA SER A 169 9.90 -15.78 -18.93
C SER A 169 10.30 -14.32 -18.76
N ARG A 170 9.90 -13.69 -17.64
CA ARG A 170 10.25 -12.31 -17.32
C ARG A 170 10.65 -12.17 -15.85
N PRO A 171 11.51 -11.20 -15.49
CA PRO A 171 11.62 -10.79 -14.10
C PRO A 171 10.25 -10.29 -13.61
N PHE A 172 10.07 -10.21 -12.30
CA PHE A 172 8.75 -9.98 -11.73
C PHE A 172 8.79 -9.23 -10.41
N ILE A 173 7.64 -8.67 -10.02
CA ILE A 173 7.47 -7.98 -8.74
C ILE A 173 6.57 -8.80 -7.83
N CYS A 174 7.04 -9.10 -6.63
CA CYS A 174 6.19 -9.60 -5.56
C CYS A 174 5.69 -8.44 -4.71
N ALA A 175 4.46 -8.54 -4.20
CA ALA A 175 3.91 -7.63 -3.20
C ALA A 175 3.29 -8.40 -2.03
N ARG A 176 3.39 -7.81 -0.84
CA ARG A 176 2.71 -8.27 0.38
C ARG A 176 2.24 -7.08 1.22
N LYS A 177 1.25 -7.31 2.06
CA LYS A 177 0.87 -6.35 3.10
C LYS A 177 2.01 -6.23 4.11
N ARG A 178 2.13 -5.05 4.73
CA ARG A 178 3.05 -4.82 5.83
C ARG A 178 2.73 -5.72 7.01
#